data_AF-A0A4D4L9S4-F1
#
_entry.id   AF-A0A4D4L9S4-F1
#
_cell.length_a   1.000
_cell.length_b   1.000
_cell.length_c   1.000
_cell.angle_alpha   90.00
_cell.angle_beta   90.00
_cell.angle_gamma   90.00
#
_symmetry.space_group_name_H-M   'P 1'
#
loop_
_entity.id
_entity.type
_entity.pdbx_description
1 polymer ?
#
loop_
_entity_poly.entity_id
_entity_poly.type
_entity_poly.pdbx_seq_one_letter_code
_entity_poly.pdbx_strand_id
1 'polypeptide(L)'
;MSTSADPLATLAALPGVTESVNAVRTAVDRVYGHRVMRRRSNEVTSEAALRGARGSAALAGADWALEEVRRRTDFGPRANRARWGRRCG
;
A
#
# COMPACT_ATOMS: atom_id res chain seq x y z
N MET A 1 0.53 15.56 -27.66
CA MET A 1 0.70 16.02 -26.26
C MET A 1 1.90 16.93 -26.25
N SER A 2 1.68 18.22 -26.02
CA SER A 2 2.71 19.26 -26.16
C SER A 2 3.91 18.94 -25.27
N THR A 3 5.05 18.71 -25.90
CA THR A 3 6.36 18.57 -25.26
C THR A 3 6.84 19.95 -24.78
N SER A 4 6.11 20.53 -23.83
CA SER A 4 6.77 21.42 -22.87
C SER A 4 7.83 20.57 -22.18
N ALA A 5 9.05 21.07 -22.06
CA ALA A 5 10.08 20.40 -21.26
C ALA A 5 9.45 19.96 -19.93
N ASP A 6 9.61 18.68 -19.58
CA ASP A 6 9.03 18.12 -18.37
C ASP A 6 9.50 18.97 -17.16
N PRO A 7 8.59 19.70 -16.50
CA PRO A 7 8.98 20.60 -15.42
C PRO A 7 9.57 19.87 -14.22
N LEU A 8 9.41 18.53 -14.14
CA LEU A 8 9.95 17.69 -13.08
C LEU A 8 11.27 16.98 -13.47
N ALA A 9 11.79 17.19 -14.69
CA ALA A 9 13.00 16.52 -15.17
C ALA A 9 14.21 16.75 -14.27
N THR A 10 14.35 17.95 -13.70
CA THR A 10 15.44 18.29 -12.77
C THR A 10 15.36 17.45 -11.48
N LEU A 11 14.16 17.13 -11.00
CA LEU A 11 13.99 16.28 -9.82
C LEU A 11 14.37 14.82 -10.12
N ALA A 12 14.04 14.34 -11.32
CA ALA A 12 14.40 12.99 -11.76
C ALA A 12 15.92 12.79 -11.92
N ALA A 13 16.66 13.88 -12.20
CA ALA A 13 18.11 13.87 -12.36
C ALA A 13 18.89 13.98 -11.04
N LEU A 14 18.21 14.11 -9.88
CA LEU A 14 18.89 14.13 -8.59
C LEU A 14 19.66 12.81 -8.36
N PRO A 15 20.86 12.86 -7.75
CA PRO A 15 21.68 11.66 -7.53
C PRO A 15 20.91 10.57 -6.76
N GLY A 16 20.98 9.33 -7.24
CA GLY A 16 20.33 8.18 -6.62
C GLY A 16 18.87 7.97 -7.00
N VAL A 17 18.20 8.95 -7.63
CA VAL A 17 16.78 8.82 -8.01
C VAL A 17 16.59 7.79 -9.10
N THR A 18 17.41 7.84 -10.15
CA THR A 18 17.30 6.91 -11.29
C THR A 18 17.57 5.47 -10.86
N GLU A 19 18.61 5.27 -10.05
CA GLU A 19 18.98 3.97 -9.48
C GLU A 19 17.86 3.42 -8.60
N SER A 20 17.29 4.25 -7.72
CA SER A 20 16.18 3.87 -6.84
C SER A 20 14.93 3.49 -7.64
N VAL A 21 14.57 4.27 -8.65
CA VAL A 21 13.42 3.98 -9.52
C VAL A 21 13.64 2.66 -10.27
N ASN A 22 14.83 2.44 -10.81
CA ASN A 22 15.16 1.19 -11.50
C ASN A 22 15.09 -0.02 -10.56
N ALA A 23 15.63 0.10 -9.34
CA ALA A 23 15.55 -0.95 -8.34
C ALA A 23 14.09 -1.27 -7.95
N VAL A 24 13.25 -0.25 -7.77
CA VAL A 24 11.81 -0.44 -7.50
C VAL A 24 11.12 -1.13 -8.68
N ARG A 25 11.38 -0.71 -9.93
CA ARG A 25 10.81 -1.37 -11.11
C ARG A 25 11.19 -2.85 -11.17
N THR A 26 12.47 -3.18 -10.99
CA THR A 26 12.93 -4.57 -10.92
C THR A 26 12.22 -5.38 -9.83
N ALA A 27 12.04 -4.80 -8.64
CA ALA A 27 11.33 -5.47 -7.55
C ALA A 27 9.84 -5.69 -7.87
N VAL A 28 9.17 -4.69 -8.45
CA VAL A 28 7.76 -4.76 -8.85
C VAL A 28 7.56 -5.80 -9.95
N ASP A 29 8.43 -5.84 -10.96
CA ASP A 29 8.37 -6.83 -12.04
C ASP A 29 8.50 -8.25 -11.49
N ARG A 30 9.37 -8.46 -10.49
CA ARG A 30 9.49 -9.74 -9.79
C ARG A 30 8.19 -10.12 -9.04
N VAL A 31 7.52 -9.17 -8.40
CA VAL A 31 6.22 -9.40 -7.74
C VAL A 31 5.16 -9.80 -8.76
N TYR A 32 5.05 -9.10 -9.89
CA TYR A 32 4.10 -9.43 -10.96
C TYR A 32 4.40 -10.78 -11.63
N GLY A 33 5.68 -11.13 -11.78
CA GLY A 33 6.11 -12.44 -12.27
C GLY A 33 5.83 -13.59 -11.28
N HIS A 34 5.56 -13.28 -10.01
CA HIS A 34 5.40 -14.30 -8.98
C HIS A 34 4.07 -15.07 -9.13
N ARG A 35 4.15 -16.41 -9.05
CA ARG A 35 2.98 -17.30 -9.22
C ARG A 35 1.84 -16.99 -8.26
N VAL A 36 2.14 -16.62 -7.01
CA VAL A 36 1.12 -16.28 -6.00
C VAL A 36 0.37 -15.00 -6.40
N MET A 37 1.07 -13.97 -6.89
CA MET A 37 0.44 -12.73 -7.34
C MET A 37 -0.52 -12.99 -8.50
N ARG A 38 -0.12 -13.85 -9.45
CA ARG A 38 -0.98 -14.25 -10.58
C ARG A 38 -2.20 -15.08 -10.18
N ARG A 39 -2.15 -15.85 -9.08
CA ARG A 39 -3.22 -16.77 -8.66
C ARG A 39 -4.15 -16.19 -7.60
N ARG A 40 -3.63 -15.32 -6.72
CA ARG A 40 -4.33 -14.81 -5.52
C ARG A 40 -4.22 -13.28 -5.43
N SER A 41 -4.28 -12.60 -6.58
CA SER A 41 -4.10 -11.14 -6.68
C SER A 41 -5.00 -10.35 -5.74
N ASN A 42 -6.28 -10.75 -5.61
CA ASN A 42 -7.23 -10.08 -4.73
C ASN A 42 -6.79 -10.13 -3.27
N GLU A 43 -6.38 -11.30 -2.78
CA GLU A 43 -5.92 -11.48 -1.40
C GLU A 43 -4.61 -10.73 -1.14
N VAL A 44 -3.66 -10.81 -2.08
CA VAL A 44 -2.38 -10.09 -1.99
C VAL A 44 -2.61 -8.58 -1.98
N THR A 45 -3.51 -8.08 -2.82
CA THR A 45 -3.82 -6.64 -2.92
C THR A 45 -4.53 -6.15 -1.66
N SER A 46 -5.52 -6.90 -1.15
CA SER A 46 -6.22 -6.55 0.10
C SER A 46 -5.25 -6.48 1.29
N GLU A 47 -4.37 -7.47 1.40
CA GLU A 47 -3.37 -7.50 2.48
C GLU A 47 -2.30 -6.40 2.30
N ALA A 48 -1.87 -6.11 1.07
CA ALA A 48 -0.95 -5.01 0.79
C ALA A 48 -1.56 -3.64 1.15
N ALA A 49 -2.84 -3.43 0.81
CA ALA A 49 -3.58 -2.23 1.18
C ALA A 49 -3.69 -2.07 2.70
N LEU A 50 -3.97 -3.16 3.41
CA LEU A 50 -4.04 -3.18 4.88
C LEU A 50 -2.69 -2.81 5.53
N ARG A 51 -1.58 -3.35 5.01
CA ARG A 51 -0.23 -2.99 5.47
C ARG A 51 0.12 -1.53 5.16
N GLY A 52 -0.27 -1.04 3.99
CA GLY A 52 -0.08 0.37 3.60
C GLY A 52 -0.85 1.31 4.52
N ALA A 53 -2.13 1.04 4.77
CA ALA A 53 -2.97 1.82 5.69
C ALA A 53 -2.40 1.85 7.11
N ARG A 54 -1.91 0.71 7.62
CA ARG A 54 -1.21 0.64 8.91
C ARG A 54 0.05 1.51 8.93
N GLY A 55 0.88 1.44 7.88
CA GLY A 55 2.08 2.26 7.77
C GLY A 55 1.75 3.76 7.83
N SER A 56 0.73 4.19 7.08
CA SER A 56 0.25 5.57 7.11
C SER A 56 -0.30 5.97 8.48
N ALA A 57 -1.03 5.08 9.17
CA ALA A 57 -1.52 5.34 10.51
C ALA A 57 -0.37 5.49 11.53
N ALA A 58 0.68 4.68 11.40
CA ALA A 58 1.88 4.80 12.23
C ALA A 58 2.58 6.15 12.01
N LEU A 59 2.68 6.63 10.76
CA LEU A 59 3.18 7.98 10.46
C LEU A 59 2.31 9.08 11.09
N ALA A 60 1.01 8.84 11.25
CA ALA A 60 0.07 9.73 11.93
C ALA A 60 0.06 9.54 13.47
N GLY A 61 0.97 8.75 14.04
CA GLY A 61 1.10 8.52 15.49
C GLY A 61 0.24 7.39 16.06
N ALA A 62 -0.45 6.63 15.22
CA ALA A 62 -1.27 5.49 15.62
C ALA A 62 -0.60 4.16 15.22
N ASP A 63 0.30 3.64 16.08
CA ASP A 63 0.95 2.34 15.85
C ASP A 63 0.12 1.19 16.43
N TRP A 64 -0.54 0.46 15.54
CA TRP A 64 -1.31 -0.73 15.87
C TRP A 64 -0.56 -1.97 15.40
N ALA A 65 -0.60 -3.07 16.15
CA ALA A 65 -0.06 -4.35 15.66
C ALA A 65 -0.80 -4.84 14.39
N LEU A 66 -0.08 -5.44 13.43
CA LEU A 66 -0.67 -5.88 12.15
C LEU A 66 -1.86 -6.84 12.35
N GLU A 67 -1.73 -7.78 13.27
CA GLU A 67 -2.81 -8.74 13.56
C GLU A 67 -4.05 -8.06 14.16
N GLU A 68 -3.89 -6.96 14.88
CA GLU A 68 -5.04 -6.20 15.38
C GLU A 68 -5.74 -5.44 14.24
N VAL A 69 -4.98 -4.92 13.27
CA VAL A 69 -5.56 -4.32 12.06
C VAL A 69 -6.32 -5.38 11.26
N ARG A 70 -5.74 -6.57 11.03
CA ARG A 70 -6.41 -7.66 10.31
C ARG A 70 -7.74 -8.07 10.96
N ARG A 71 -7.73 -8.35 12.28
CA ARG A 71 -8.94 -8.71 13.04
C ARG A 71 -10.08 -7.68 12.90
N ARG A 72 -9.75 -6.40 12.76
CA ARG A 72 -10.74 -5.32 12.64
C ARG A 72 -11.22 -5.07 11.21
N THR A 73 -10.44 -5.49 10.23
CA THR A 73 -10.73 -5.23 8.80
C THR A 73 -11.47 -6.39 8.14
N ASP A 74 -11.59 -7.53 8.82
CA ASP A 74 -12.49 -8.64 8.47
C ASP A 74 -13.96 -8.22 8.65
N PHE A 75 -14.43 -7.34 7.76
CA PHE A 75 -15.85 -7.03 7.60
C PHE A 75 -16.51 -8.18 6.83
N GLY A 76 -16.90 -9.25 7.53
CA GLY A 76 -17.74 -10.30 6.97
C GLY A 76 -19.08 -9.75 6.45
N PRO A 77 -19.78 -10.46 5.54
CA PRO A 77 -21.03 -9.95 4.98
C PRO A 77 -22.09 -9.76 6.08
N ARG A 78 -22.54 -8.51 6.26
CA ARG A 78 -23.73 -8.05 7.01
C ARG A 78 -23.89 -8.42 8.49
N ALA A 79 -22.91 -8.99 9.18
CA ALA A 79 -22.98 -9.15 10.63
C ALA A 79 -22.16 -8.06 11.35
N ASN A 80 -22.85 -7.00 11.78
CA ASN A 80 -22.42 -6.04 12.82
C ASN A 80 -21.72 -4.72 12.38
N ARG A 81 -22.48 -3.83 11.73
CA ARG A 81 -22.19 -2.37 11.68
C ARG A 81 -22.36 -1.65 13.03
N ALA A 82 -22.82 -2.32 14.09
CA ALA A 82 -23.24 -1.68 15.34
C ALA A 82 -22.16 -1.58 16.43
N ARG A 83 -20.91 -2.01 16.16
CA ARG A 83 -19.83 -1.98 17.17
C ARG A 83 -18.79 -0.87 16.98
N TRP A 84 -18.75 -0.21 15.82
CA TRP A 84 -17.75 0.83 15.56
C TRP A 84 -18.03 2.15 16.29
N GLY A 85 -19.30 2.45 16.59
CA GLY A 85 -19.70 3.71 17.25
C GLY A 85 -19.58 3.78 18.78
N ARG A 86 -19.12 2.73 19.47
CA ARG A 86 -19.12 2.68 20.96
C ARG A 86 -17.74 2.64 21.62
N ARG A 87 -16.65 2.75 20.86
CA ARG A 87 -15.29 2.56 21.41
C ARG A 87 -14.27 3.63 20.99
N CYS A 88 -14.76 4.74 20.45
CA CYS A 88 -13.98 5.97 20.20
C CYS A 88 -14.44 7.11 21.13
N GLY A 89 -14.85 6.77 22.36
CA GLY A 89 -15.11 7.70 23.46
C GLY A 89 -14.18 7.37 24.62
#